data_AF-A0A7W1DLK7-F1
#
_entry.id   AF-A0A7W1DLK7-F1
#
_cell.length_a   1.000
_cell.length_b   1.000
_cell.length_c   1.000
_cell.angle_alpha   90.00
_cell.angle_beta   90.00
_cell.angle_gamma   90.00
#
_symmetry.space_group_name_H-M   'P 1'
#
loop_
_entity.id
_entity.type
_entity.pdbx_description
1 polymer ?
#
loop_
_entity_poly.entity_id
_entity_poly.type
_entity_poly.pdbx_seq_one_letter_code
_entity_poly.pdbx_strand_id
1 'polypeptide(L)'
;MSDRRVDARFDPPAVADLQATVRPGCAVILVDVSAGGALVQAPRPLRPGSKVHLQVNAGSQRLAIPGQVVRCAVWSLHPLDGVFYRGALKFDERVEWR
;
A
#
# COMPACT_ATOMS: atom_id res chain seq x y z
N MET A 1 -24.38 -7.43 -9.99
CA MET A 1 -22.90 -7.40 -9.85
C MET A 1 -22.59 -7.95 -8.46
N SER A 2 -22.10 -9.18 -8.36
CA SER A 2 -21.73 -9.75 -7.06
C SER A 2 -20.51 -9.02 -6.51
N ASP A 3 -20.53 -8.71 -5.22
CA ASP A 3 -19.33 -8.23 -4.54
C ASP A 3 -18.27 -9.33 -4.56
N ARG A 4 -17.14 -9.05 -5.22
CA ARG A 4 -16.02 -9.98 -5.35
C ARG A 4 -15.01 -9.85 -4.20
N ARG A 5 -15.20 -8.89 -3.29
CA ARG A 5 -14.24 -8.62 -2.22
C ARG A 5 -14.53 -9.52 -1.02
N VAL A 6 -13.48 -10.19 -0.55
CA VAL A 6 -13.51 -10.98 0.68
C VAL A 6 -13.37 -10.07 1.90
N ASP A 7 -12.64 -8.96 1.77
CA ASP A 7 -12.35 -8.03 2.85
C ASP A 7 -12.85 -6.61 2.56
N ALA A 8 -13.49 -6.02 3.56
CA ALA A 8 -13.79 -4.60 3.58
C ALA A 8 -12.50 -3.77 3.58
N ARG A 9 -12.59 -2.57 3.03
CA ARG A 9 -11.51 -1.60 3.04
C ARG A 9 -11.81 -0.48 4.01
N PHE A 10 -10.78 -0.01 4.66
CA PHE A 10 -10.82 1.07 5.63
C PHE A 10 -9.79 2.11 5.24
N ASP A 11 -10.03 3.35 5.65
CA ASP A 11 -9.01 4.37 5.61
C ASP A 11 -7.82 3.90 6.48
N PRO A 12 -6.58 4.24 6.10
CA PRO A 12 -5.43 3.95 6.94
C PRO A 12 -5.62 4.58 8.33
N PRO A 13 -5.03 3.99 9.40
CA PRO A 13 -5.09 4.57 10.73
C PRO A 13 -4.65 6.04 10.72
N ALA A 14 -5.47 6.93 11.30
CA ALA A 14 -5.16 8.35 11.43
C ALA A 14 -4.14 8.59 12.55
N VAL A 15 -2.91 8.11 12.35
CA VAL A 15 -1.82 8.19 13.31
C VAL A 15 -0.85 9.29 12.88
N ALA A 16 -0.43 10.13 13.83
CA ALA A 16 0.63 11.10 13.60
C ALA A 16 1.91 10.37 13.13
N ASP A 17 2.61 10.96 12.15
CA ASP A 17 3.87 10.44 11.60
C ASP A 17 3.75 9.05 10.93
N LEU A 18 2.58 8.69 10.39
CA LEU A 18 2.42 7.48 9.60
C LEU A 18 3.34 7.52 8.36
N GLN A 19 4.35 6.65 8.33
CA GLN A 19 5.27 6.50 7.21
C GLN A 19 5.17 5.09 6.64
N ALA A 20 4.99 4.99 5.33
CA ALA A 20 4.95 3.71 4.64
C ALA A 20 6.05 3.59 3.58
N THR A 21 6.66 2.41 3.49
CA THR A 21 7.69 2.10 2.50
C THR A 21 7.47 0.70 1.95
N VAL A 22 7.36 0.58 0.62
CA VAL A 22 7.45 -0.70 -0.08
C VAL A 22 8.93 -1.03 -0.28
N ARG A 23 9.41 -2.08 0.38
CA ARG A 23 10.80 -2.54 0.23
C ARG A 23 11.00 -3.24 -1.12
N PRO A 24 12.13 -2.98 -1.80
CA PRO A 24 13.29 -2.19 -1.33
C PRO A 24 13.17 -0.68 -1.67
N GLY A 25 12.79 0.16 -0.68
CA GLY A 25 13.07 1.60 -0.67
C GLY A 25 12.14 2.51 -1.46
N CYS A 26 10.89 2.11 -1.75
CA CYS A 26 9.91 3.03 -2.31
C CYS A 26 9.05 3.61 -1.19
N ALA A 27 9.26 4.87 -0.81
CA ALA A 27 8.32 5.58 0.05
C ALA A 27 6.96 5.67 -0.64
N VAL A 28 5.89 5.41 0.10
CA VAL A 28 4.53 5.39 -0.42
C VAL A 28 3.56 6.04 0.55
N ILE A 29 2.43 6.48 0.03
CA ILE A 29 1.27 6.89 0.83
C ILE A 29 0.30 5.71 0.88
N LEU A 30 -0.10 5.29 2.08
CA LEU A 30 -1.22 4.37 2.24
C LEU A 30 -2.51 5.11 1.93
N VAL A 31 -3.38 4.52 1.12
CA VAL A 31 -4.63 5.18 0.74
C VAL A 31 -5.85 4.40 1.17
N ASP A 32 -5.81 3.08 1.04
CA ASP A 32 -6.78 2.22 1.71
C ASP A 32 -6.08 0.95 2.19
N VAL A 33 -6.64 0.35 3.23
CA VAL A 33 -6.13 -0.87 3.83
C VAL A 33 -7.26 -1.88 4.06
N SER A 34 -6.90 -3.15 4.11
CA SER A 34 -7.79 -4.27 4.43
C SER A 34 -6.98 -5.35 5.13
N ALA A 35 -7.64 -6.34 5.72
CA ALA A 35 -6.92 -7.45 6.36
C ALA A 35 -5.97 -8.17 5.37
N GLY A 36 -6.36 -8.32 4.10
CA GLY A 36 -5.58 -9.04 3.09
C GLY A 36 -4.71 -8.18 2.17
N GLY A 37 -4.65 -6.87 2.34
CA GLY A 37 -3.89 -6.00 1.43
C GLY A 37 -4.03 -4.51 1.66
N ALA A 38 -3.34 -3.74 0.83
CA ALA A 38 -3.38 -2.27 0.86
C ALA A 38 -3.29 -1.67 -0.54
N LEU A 39 -3.93 -0.52 -0.74
CA LEU A 39 -3.72 0.35 -1.88
C LEU A 39 -2.73 1.46 -1.50
N VAL A 40 -1.68 1.59 -2.30
CA VAL A 40 -0.62 2.58 -2.07
C VAL A 40 -0.49 3.52 -3.26
N GLN A 41 -0.11 4.77 -2.98
CA GLN A 41 0.37 5.72 -3.98
C GLN A 41 1.89 5.79 -3.95
N ALA A 42 2.53 5.70 -5.11
CA ALA A 42 3.98 5.69 -5.26
C ALA A 42 4.44 6.71 -6.32
N PRO A 43 5.63 7.33 -6.15
CA PRO A 43 6.21 8.23 -7.15
C PRO A 43 6.87 7.50 -8.33
N ARG A 44 6.88 6.16 -8.29
CA ARG A 44 7.48 5.30 -9.32
C ARG A 44 6.66 4.01 -9.47
N PRO A 45 6.68 3.37 -10.64
CA PRO A 45 5.87 2.16 -10.86
C PRO A 45 6.33 1.01 -9.96
N LEU A 46 5.37 0.36 -9.32
CA LEU A 46 5.57 -0.90 -8.61
C LEU A 46 5.34 -2.06 -9.59
N ARG A 47 6.24 -3.05 -9.62
CA ARG A 47 6.20 -4.13 -10.61
C ARG A 47 5.14 -5.19 -10.23
N PRO A 48 4.06 -5.40 -11.01
CA PRO A 48 3.12 -6.48 -10.73
C PRO A 48 3.83 -7.84 -10.69
N GLY A 49 3.38 -8.72 -9.79
CA GLY A 49 4.00 -10.03 -9.51
C GLY A 49 5.22 -9.98 -8.58
N SER A 50 5.80 -8.81 -8.31
CA SER A 50 6.99 -8.72 -7.45
C SER A 50 6.64 -8.96 -5.98
N LYS A 51 7.43 -9.77 -5.30
CA LYS A 51 7.43 -9.89 -3.83
C LYS A 51 8.00 -8.63 -3.18
N VAL A 52 7.31 -8.15 -2.15
CA VAL A 52 7.65 -6.91 -1.44
C VAL A 52 7.40 -7.05 0.05
N HIS A 53 7.97 -6.15 0.83
CA HIS A 53 7.56 -5.94 2.22
C HIS A 53 7.01 -4.53 2.37
N LEU A 54 5.76 -4.39 2.81
CA LEU A 54 5.22 -3.12 3.22
C LEU A 54 5.68 -2.84 4.66
N GLN A 55 6.54 -1.86 4.83
CA GLN A 55 6.91 -1.35 6.14
C GLN A 55 6.04 -0.15 6.47
N VAL A 56 5.41 -0.17 7.64
CA VAL A 56 4.58 0.91 8.16
C VAL A 56 5.12 1.28 9.53
N ASN A 57 5.49 2.55 9.72
CA ASN A 57 5.86 3.11 11.00
C ASN A 57 4.73 4.05 11.44
N ALA A 58 4.21 3.87 12.65
CA ALA A 58 3.13 4.67 13.22
C ALA A 58 3.47 4.95 14.69
N GLY A 59 4.02 6.14 14.97
CA GLY A 59 4.59 6.44 16.29
C GLY A 59 5.70 5.45 16.68
N SER A 60 5.54 4.75 17.81
CA SER A 60 6.47 3.73 18.30
C SER A 60 6.25 2.35 17.67
N GLN A 61 5.15 2.15 16.93
CA GLN A 61 4.83 0.88 16.32
C GLN A 61 5.44 0.76 14.92
N ARG A 62 5.95 -0.44 14.63
CA ARG A 62 6.50 -0.79 13.33
C ARG A 62 5.95 -2.13 12.86
N LEU A 63 5.30 -2.11 11.70
CA LEU A 63 4.80 -3.29 11.03
C LEU A 63 5.63 -3.55 9.78
N ALA A 64 5.98 -4.81 9.53
CA ALA A 64 6.62 -5.26 8.31
C ALA A 64 5.80 -6.42 7.74
N ILE A 65 5.09 -6.17 6.65
CA ILE A 65 4.08 -7.08 6.12
C ILE A 65 4.58 -7.62 4.77
N PRO A 66 4.90 -8.92 4.66
CA PRO A 66 5.25 -9.55 3.38
C PRO A 66 4.03 -9.65 2.46
N GLY A 67 4.27 -9.51 1.16
CA GLY A 67 3.22 -9.65 0.16
C GLY A 67 3.73 -9.49 -1.25
N GLN A 68 2.82 -9.18 -2.16
CA GLN A 68 3.12 -8.99 -3.57
C GLN A 68 2.30 -7.86 -4.18
N VAL A 69 2.88 -7.22 -5.19
CA VAL A 69 2.17 -6.24 -6.02
C VAL A 69 1.24 -7.00 -6.96
N VAL A 70 -0.07 -6.81 -6.88
CA VAL A 70 -1.03 -7.48 -7.78
C VAL A 70 -1.38 -6.65 -9.01
N ARG A 71 -1.30 -5.32 -8.90
CA ARG A 71 -1.46 -4.39 -10.03
C ARG A 71 -0.78 -3.07 -9.71
N CYS A 72 -0.41 -2.35 -10.76
CA CYS A 72 0.04 -0.96 -10.68
C CYS A 72 -0.42 -0.21 -11.94
N ALA A 73 -0.92 1.00 -11.77
CA ALA A 73 -1.36 1.85 -12.87
C ALA A 73 -0.99 3.31 -12.60
N VAL A 74 -0.85 4.10 -13.67
CA VAL A 74 -0.77 5.56 -13.56
C VAL A 74 -2.07 6.07 -12.94
N TRP A 75 -1.92 6.95 -11.96
CA TRP A 75 -3.04 7.51 -11.20
C TRP A 75 -3.23 8.99 -11.47
N SER A 76 -2.14 9.76 -11.45
CA SER A 76 -2.19 11.19 -11.75
C SER A 76 -0.91 11.64 -12.43
N LEU A 77 -1.05 12.72 -13.21
CA LEU A 77 0.03 13.44 -13.84
C LEU A 77 0.04 14.84 -13.19
N HIS A 78 1.08 15.13 -12.41
CA HIS A 78 1.27 16.44 -11.83
C HIS A 78 2.36 17.20 -12.60
N PRO A 79 2.13 18.47 -13.00
CA PRO A 79 3.12 19.23 -13.77
C PRO A 79 4.48 19.39 -13.09
N LEU A 80 4.52 19.45 -11.75
CA LEU A 80 5.74 19.65 -10.98
C LEU A 80 6.29 18.36 -10.36
N ASP A 81 5.39 17.49 -9.88
CA ASP A 81 5.78 16.30 -9.11
C ASP A 81 5.85 15.02 -9.97
N GLY A 82 5.52 15.14 -11.26
CA GLY A 82 5.58 14.05 -12.22
C GLY A 82 4.42 13.06 -12.13
N VAL A 83 4.71 11.79 -12.39
CA VAL A 83 3.71 10.73 -12.49
C VAL A 83 3.56 10.00 -11.17
N PHE A 84 2.34 9.94 -10.64
CA PHE A 84 2.03 9.08 -9.50
C PHE A 84 1.34 7.82 -9.94
N TYR A 85 1.62 6.74 -9.22
CA TYR A 85 1.11 5.41 -9.50
C TYR A 85 0.27 4.91 -8.33
N ARG A 86 -0.75 4.12 -8.64
CA ARG A 86 -1.49 3.33 -7.66
C ARG A 86 -1.14 1.88 -7.77
N GLY A 87 -0.49 1.37 -6.72
CA GLY A 87 -0.18 -0.05 -6.57
C GLY A 87 -1.15 -0.71 -5.59
N ALA A 88 -1.69 -1.88 -5.95
CA ALA A 88 -2.37 -2.71 -4.97
C ALA A 88 -1.44 -3.83 -4.51
N LEU A 89 -1.37 -4.01 -3.20
CA LEU A 89 -0.61 -5.06 -2.55
C LEU A 89 -1.58 -6.11 -2.02
N LYS A 90 -1.26 -7.38 -2.24
CA LYS A 90 -1.87 -8.51 -1.55
C LYS A 90 -0.88 -9.01 -0.53
N PHE A 91 -1.29 -9.12 0.72
CA PHE A 91 -0.46 -9.68 1.78
C PHE A 91 -0.44 -11.21 1.69
N ASP A 92 0.68 -11.78 2.11
CA ASP A 92 0.81 -13.25 2.15
C ASP A 92 -0.07 -13.83 3.27
N GLU A 93 -0.25 -13.09 4.37
CA GLU A 93 -1.14 -13.41 5.50
C GLU A 93 -2.06 -12.23 5.84
N ARG A 94 -3.19 -12.52 6.51
CA ARG A 94 -4.10 -11.48 7.00
C ARG A 94 -3.46 -10.72 8.16
N VAL A 95 -3.67 -9.41 8.20
CA VAL A 95 -3.11 -8.52 9.24
C VAL A 95 -4.23 -7.74 9.93
N GLU A 96 -4.12 -7.57 11.25
CA GLU A 96 -4.92 -6.62 12.01
C GLU A 96 -4.25 -5.25 11.99
N TRP A 97 -4.97 -4.25 11.49
CA TRP A 97 -4.59 -2.85 11.57
C TRP A 97 -5.06 -2.33 12.93
N ARG A 98 -4.19 -2.40 13.95
CA ARG A 98 -4.45 -1.85 15.28
C ARG A 98 -3.97 -0.41 15.39
#